data_AF-A0A246K4P8-F1
#
_entry.id   AF-A0A246K4P8-F1
#
_cell.length_a   1.000
_cell.length_b   1.000
_cell.length_c   1.000
_cell.angle_alpha   90.00
_cell.angle_beta   90.00
_cell.angle_gamma   90.00
#
_symmetry.space_group_name_H-M   'P 1'
#
loop_
_entity.id
_entity.type
_entity.pdbx_description
1 polymer ?
#
loop_
_entity_poly.entity_id
_entity_poly.type
_entity_poly.pdbx_seq_one_letter_code
_entity_poly.pdbx_strand_id
1 'polypeptide(L)' 'MGQSAKEIAIEISIAPRTVERHIENLRLKLNARNRAHLITQAICLGILTIDGSVSANGMPLLI' A
#
# COMPACT_ATOMS: atom_id res chain seq x y z
N MET A 1 8.54 -2.11 7.17
CA MET A 1 7.68 -3.31 7.13
C MET A 1 6.89 -3.25 5.83
N GLY A 2 7.11 -4.16 4.88
CA GLY A 2 6.42 -4.17 3.59
C GLY A 2 5.50 -5.37 3.52
N GLN A 3 4.20 -5.14 3.39
CA GLN A 3 3.21 -6.22 3.26
C GLN A 3 3.52 -7.05 2.01
N SER A 4 3.41 -8.36 2.14
CA SER A 4 3.61 -9.25 0.99
C SER A 4 2.40 -9.19 0.07
N ALA A 5 2.58 -9.41 -1.24
CA ALA A 5 1.47 -9.35 -2.21
C ALA A 5 0.32 -10.30 -1.86
N LYS A 6 0.61 -11.39 -1.14
CA LYS A 6 -0.40 -12.30 -0.58
C LYS A 6 -1.26 -11.66 0.51
N GLU A 7 -0.67 -10.85 1.39
CA GLU A 7 -1.40 -10.19 2.48
C GLU A 7 -2.35 -9.13 1.92
N ILE A 8 -1.84 -8.32 0.98
CA ILE A 8 -2.64 -7.33 0.23
C ILE A 8 -3.78 -8.01 -0.53
N ALA A 9 -3.50 -9.16 -1.15
CA ALA A 9 -4.51 -9.96 -1.85
C ALA A 9 -5.63 -10.44 -0.92
N ILE A 10 -5.29 -10.87 0.30
CA ILE A 10 -6.27 -11.32 1.30
C ILE A 10 -7.10 -10.14 1.80
N GLU A 11 -6.45 -9.02 2.14
CA GLU A 11 -7.11 -7.82 2.66
C GLU A 11 -8.12 -7.23 1.67
N ILE A 12 -7.76 -7.18 0.39
CA ILE A 12 -8.59 -6.59 -0.68
C ILE A 12 -9.45 -7.67 -1.40
N SER A 13 -9.35 -8.95 -0.98
CA SER A 13 -10.04 -10.09 -1.60
C SER A 13 -9.83 -10.19 -3.13
N ILE A 14 -8.60 -9.97 -3.59
CA ILE A 14 -8.19 -10.08 -5.00
C ILE A 14 -7.12 -11.15 -5.17
N ALA A 15 -7.02 -11.75 -6.36
CA ALA A 15 -5.97 -12.74 -6.62
C ALA A 15 -4.56 -12.09 -6.51
N PRO A 16 -3.57 -12.76 -5.90
CA PRO A 16 -2.22 -12.20 -5.73
C PRO A 16 -1.55 -11.87 -7.06
N ARG A 17 -1.84 -12.63 -8.12
CA ARG A 17 -1.40 -12.34 -9.49
C ARG A 17 -1.89 -10.98 -10.00
N THR A 18 -3.09 -10.56 -9.59
CA THR A 18 -3.67 -9.27 -9.95
C THR A 18 -2.95 -8.13 -9.22
N VAL A 19 -2.60 -8.32 -7.94
CA VAL A 19 -1.77 -7.39 -7.16
C VAL A 19 -0.42 -7.15 -7.85
N GLU A 20 0.26 -8.23 -8.24
CA GLU A 20 1.54 -8.15 -8.96
C GLU A 20 1.40 -7.34 -10.26
N ARG A 21 0.36 -7.66 -11.05
CA ARG A 21 0.07 -6.94 -12.30
C ARG A 21 -0.24 -5.46 -12.08
N HIS A 22 -0.95 -5.12 -11.00
CA HIS A 22 -1.22 -3.73 -10.64
C HIS A 22 0.06 -3.00 -10.28
N ILE A 23 0.96 -3.61 -9.52
CA ILE A 23 2.27 -3.04 -9.18
C ILE A 23 3.12 -2.82 -10.45
N GLU A 24 3.11 -3.76 -11.40
CA GLU A 24 3.80 -3.59 -12.69
C GLU A 24 3.20 -2.46 -13.52
N ASN A 25 1.88 -2.39 -13.64
CA ASN A 25 1.21 -1.31 -14.34
C ASN A 25 1.50 0.05 -13.70
N LEU A 26 1.52 0.12 -12.36
CA LEU A 26 1.89 1.32 -11.63
C LEU A 26 3.37 1.68 -11.86
N ARG A 27 4.29 0.70 -11.93
CA ARG A 27 5.70 0.95 -12.31
C ARG A 27 5.82 1.53 -13.70
N LEU A 28 5.06 1.02 -14.67
CA LEU A 28 5.08 1.53 -16.03
C LEU A 28 4.52 2.95 -16.10
N LYS A 29 3.38 3.21 -15.45
CA LYS A 29 2.72 4.53 -15.42
C LYS A 29 3.53 5.58 -14.69
N LEU A 30 4.17 5.20 -13.59
CA LEU A 30 4.98 6.09 -12.75
C LEU A 30 6.45 6.08 -13.16
N ASN A 31 6.86 5.31 -14.18
CA ASN A 31 8.27 5.10 -14.53
C ASN A 31 9.17 4.72 -13.33
N ALA A 32 8.64 3.94 -12.39
CA ALA A 32 9.34 3.67 -11.13
C ALA A 32 10.32 2.49 -11.25
N ARG A 33 11.58 2.73 -10.88
CA ARG A 33 12.65 1.71 -10.93
C ARG A 33 12.49 0.63 -9.86
N ASN A 34 12.07 1.01 -8.65
CA ASN A 34 11.94 0.13 -7.49
C ASN A 34 10.60 0.38 -6.76
N ARG A 35 10.14 -0.59 -5.95
CA ARG A 35 8.91 -0.46 -5.14
C ARG A 35 8.94 0.76 -4.21
N ALA A 36 10.07 1.05 -3.58
CA ALA A 36 10.23 2.25 -2.76
C ALA A 36 10.05 3.53 -3.58
N HIS A 37 10.66 3.58 -4.78
CA HIS A 37 10.54 4.71 -5.68
C HIS A 37 9.10 4.89 -6.21
N LEU A 38 8.36 3.80 -6.38
CA LEU A 38 6.94 3.83 -6.73
C LEU A 38 6.12 4.50 -5.61
N ILE A 39 6.36 4.12 -4.35
CA ILE A 39 5.69 4.71 -3.19
C ILE A 39 6.03 6.20 -3.08
N THR A 40 7.31 6.57 -3.19
CA THR A 40 7.74 7.97 -3.16
C THR A 40 7.09 8.80 -4.26
N GLN A 41 7.00 8.28 -5.48
CA GLN A 41 6.31 8.99 -6.57
C GLN A 41 4.82 9.08 -6.35
N ALA A 42 4.16 8.03 -5.85
CA ALA A 42 2.74 8.08 -5.53
C ALA A 42 2.41 9.15 -4.47
N ILE A 43 3.30 9.32 -3.48
CA ILE A 43 3.20 10.39 -2.47
C ILE A 43 3.47 11.77 -3.10
N CYS A 44 4.53 11.89 -3.90
CA CYS A 44 4.91 13.15 -4.56
C CYS A 44 3.80 13.66 -5.50
N LEU A 45 3.10 12.74 -6.17
CA LEU A 45 1.95 13.04 -7.03
C LEU A 45 0.67 13.33 -6.24
N GLY A 46 0.67 13.16 -4.91
CA GLY A 46 -0.52 13.33 -4.07
C GLY A 46 -1.59 12.25 -4.25
N ILE A 47 -1.25 11.14 -4.92
CA ILE A 47 -2.18 10.00 -5.15
C ILE A 47 -2.34 9.18 -3.86
N LEU A 48 -1.27 9.10 -3.08
CA LEU A 48 -1.23 8.32 -1.84
C LEU A 48 -0.91 9.25 -0.68
N THR A 49 -1.86 9.40 0.24
CA THR A 49 -1.62 10.01 1.54
C THR A 49 -1.33 8.90 2.53
N ILE A 50 -0.24 9.03 3.28
CA ILE A 50 0.03 8.11 4.38
C ILE A 50 -0.74 8.70 5.56
N ASP A 51 -2.01 8.31 5.70
CA ASP A 51 -2.73 8.66 6.91
C ASP A 51 -2.12 7.85 8.06
N GLY A 52 -1.33 8.55 8.86
CA GLY A 52 -0.69 8.01 10.05
C GLY A 52 -1.66 7.77 11.19
N SER A 53 -2.96 7.50 10.94
CA SER A 53 -3.85 6.94 11.96
C SER A 53 -3.40 5.51 12.28
N VAL A 54 -2.32 5.41 13.05
CA VAL A 54 -2.12 4.28 13.95
C VAL A 54 -3.38 4.24 14.80
N SER A 55 -4.29 3.34 14.44
CA SER A 55 -5.35 2.94 15.33
C SER A 55 -4.70 2.24 16.51
N ALA A 56 -4.29 3.02 17.50
CA ALA A 56 -4.03 2.55 18.84
C ALA A 56 -5.37 2.10 19.43
N ASN A 57 -5.88 0.95 18.98
CA ASN A 57 -6.96 0.24 19.65
C ASN A 57 -6.39 -0.45 20.90
N GLY A 58 -5.97 0.38 21.85
CA GLY A 58 -5.94 0.08 23.27
C GLY A 58 -6.84 1.12 23.92
N MET A 59 -8.15 1.01 23.70
CA MET A 59 -9.16 1.80 24.39
C MET A 59 -9.17 1.35 25.86
N PRO A 60 -8.77 2.18 26.85
CA PRO A 60 -9.13 1.90 28.22
C PRO A 60 -10.61 2.26 28.39
N LEU A 61 -11.44 1.29 28.78
CA LEU A 61 -12.75 1.59 29.34
C LEU A 61 -12.54 2.52 30.53
N LEU A 62 -13.13 3.70 30.47
CA LEU A 62 -13.31 4.58 31.62
C LEU A 62 -14.77 4.43 32.05
N ILE A 63 -15.00 3.57 33.04
CA ILE A 63 -16.11 3.64 34.00
C ILE A 63 -15.54 3.49 35.40
#